data_AF-A0A1Q7T5Z5-F1
#
_entry.id   AF-A0A1Q7T5Z5-F1
#
_cell.length_a   1.000
_cell.length_b   1.000
_cell.length_c   1.000
_cell.angle_alpha   90.00
_cell.angle_beta   90.00
_cell.angle_gamma   90.00
#
_symmetry.space_group_name_H-M   'P 1'
#
loop_
_entity.id
_entity.type
_entity.pdbx_description
1 polymer ?
#
loop_
_entity_poly.entity_id
_entity_poly.type
_entity_poly.pdbx_seq_one_letter_code
_entity_poly.pdbx_strand_id
1 'polypeptide(L)'
;MENDEEARGEPESGEHSEQTRRSDPEYVRNQAYYQALQDHYQAVRDHHHQLMDHHQLLLEHHYLVQALYKDVLKSHRGRSEQEQAWQSYQRALKEHHEMVEDHQRMLEVHRQMIAGRPHRLEPF
;
A
#
# COMPACT_ATOMS: atom_id res chain seq x y z
N MET A 1 22.16 56.93 46.05
CA MET A 1 21.12 56.08 46.67
C MET A 1 19.84 56.41 45.93
N GLU A 2 19.25 55.58 45.11
CA GLU A 2 19.53 54.19 44.71
C GLU A 2 18.84 54.00 43.35
N ASN A 3 19.40 53.15 42.50
CA ASN A 3 18.69 52.57 41.36
C ASN A 3 17.57 51.67 41.88
N ASP A 4 16.52 51.47 41.07
CA ASP A 4 15.79 50.19 40.94
C ASP A 4 14.81 50.40 39.76
N GLU A 5 15.20 50.10 38.52
CA GLU A 5 15.33 48.75 37.94
C GLU A 5 13.96 48.10 37.72
N GLU A 6 13.43 48.40 36.53
CA GLU A 6 12.83 47.46 35.59
C GLU A 6 12.39 46.08 36.13
N ALA A 7 11.07 45.89 36.25
CA ALA A 7 10.47 44.56 36.16
C ALA A 7 9.04 44.68 35.61
N ARG A 8 8.92 45.12 34.35
CA ARG A 8 7.70 44.82 33.57
C ARG A 8 7.83 43.36 33.15
N GLY A 9 7.30 42.46 33.98
CA GLY A 9 7.14 41.05 33.64
C GLY A 9 6.41 40.93 32.30
N GLU A 10 7.09 40.32 31.33
CA GLU A 10 6.49 39.88 30.08
C GLU A 10 5.35 38.90 30.42
N PRO A 11 4.18 38.99 29.78
CA PRO A 11 3.13 38.03 30.04
C PRO A 11 3.54 36.68 29.44
N GLU A 12 3.41 35.60 30.22
CA GLU A 12 3.38 34.20 29.79
C GLU A 12 2.17 33.94 28.84
N SER A 13 2.11 34.67 27.73
CA SER A 13 0.95 34.73 26.81
C SER A 13 1.02 33.68 25.71
N GLY A 14 2.14 32.95 25.59
CA GLY A 14 2.35 31.93 24.56
C GLY A 14 1.56 30.65 24.83
N GLU A 15 1.67 30.11 26.04
CA GLU A 15 1.11 28.80 26.40
C GLU A 15 -0.43 28.82 26.45
N HIS A 16 -1.03 29.87 27.00
CA HIS A 16 -2.49 30.06 27.00
C HIS A 16 -3.07 30.24 25.57
N SER A 17 -2.31 30.86 24.67
CA SER A 17 -2.74 31.06 23.28
C SER A 17 -2.70 29.76 22.47
N GLU A 18 -1.69 28.91 22.69
CA GLU A 18 -1.61 27.59 22.06
C GLU A 18 -2.62 26.60 22.65
N GLN A 19 -2.86 26.66 23.96
CA GLN A 19 -3.87 25.84 24.65
C GLN A 19 -5.28 26.15 24.12
N THR A 20 -5.62 27.44 23.97
CA THR A 20 -6.92 27.89 23.42
C THR A 20 -7.08 27.48 21.96
N ARG A 21 -6.00 27.52 21.17
CA ARG A 21 -6.00 27.11 19.75
C ARG A 21 -6.13 25.59 19.58
N ARG A 22 -5.61 24.78 20.51
CA ARG A 22 -5.79 23.32 20.53
C ARG A 22 -7.22 22.89 20.86
N SER A 23 -8.01 23.74 21.52
CA SER A 23 -9.43 23.49 21.81
C SER A 23 -10.39 23.99 20.72
N ASP A 24 -9.88 24.67 19.69
CA ASP A 24 -10.68 25.11 18.55
C ASP A 24 -11.20 23.89 17.76
N PRO A 25 -12.53 23.72 17.60
CA PRO A 25 -13.11 22.63 16.82
C PRO A 25 -12.61 22.53 15.38
N GLU A 26 -12.24 23.65 14.75
CA GLU A 26 -11.61 23.66 13.41
C GLU A 26 -10.20 23.05 13.48
N TYR A 27 -9.41 23.43 14.47
CA TYR A 27 -8.05 22.93 14.66
C TYR A 27 -8.03 21.41 14.89
N VAL A 28 -8.88 20.93 15.81
CA VAL A 28 -9.00 19.48 16.12
C VAL A 28 -9.43 18.69 14.89
N ARG A 29 -10.39 19.21 14.12
CA ARG A 29 -10.88 18.56 12.89
C ARG A 29 -9.81 18.50 11.81
N ASN A 30 -9.08 19.59 11.62
CA ASN A 30 -7.97 19.63 10.66
C ASN A 30 -6.87 18.65 11.06
N GLN A 31 -6.52 18.59 12.34
CA GLN A 31 -5.56 17.61 12.85
C GLN A 31 -6.02 16.16 12.57
N ALA A 32 -7.29 15.84 12.86
CA ALA A 32 -7.85 14.51 12.58
C ALA A 32 -7.86 14.18 11.08
N TYR A 33 -8.17 15.16 10.23
CA TYR A 33 -8.14 15.00 8.78
C TYR A 33 -6.71 14.71 8.26
N TYR A 34 -5.71 15.48 8.70
CA TYR A 34 -4.32 15.25 8.30
C TYR A 34 -3.79 13.90 8.79
N GLN A 35 -4.16 13.48 10.01
CA GLN A 35 -3.81 12.15 10.51
C GLN A 35 -4.43 11.06 9.63
N ALA A 36 -5.73 11.14 9.34
CA ALA A 36 -6.40 10.17 8.48
C ALA A 36 -5.79 10.13 7.07
N LEU A 37 -5.39 11.28 6.53
CA LEU A 37 -4.72 11.37 5.23
C LEU A 37 -3.34 10.71 5.26
N GLN A 38 -2.56 10.92 6.32
CA GLN A 38 -1.26 10.29 6.50
C GLN A 38 -1.39 8.77 6.60
N ASP A 39 -2.33 8.28 7.43
CA ASP A 39 -2.59 6.85 7.60
C ASP A 39 -3.03 6.21 6.27
N HIS A 40 -3.87 6.93 5.51
CA HIS A 40 -4.30 6.48 4.19
C HIS A 40 -3.13 6.38 3.19
N TYR A 41 -2.25 7.39 3.12
CA TYR A 41 -1.07 7.32 2.26
C TYR A 41 -0.13 6.19 2.64
N GLN A 42 0.05 5.95 3.94
CA GLN A 42 0.85 4.83 4.43
C GLN A 42 0.24 3.50 3.96
N ALA A 43 -1.07 3.31 4.15
CA ALA A 43 -1.77 2.10 3.72
C ALA A 43 -1.67 1.87 2.19
N VAL A 44 -1.85 2.91 1.38
CA VAL A 44 -1.71 2.82 -0.09
C VAL A 44 -0.29 2.41 -0.48
N ARG A 45 0.73 2.97 0.19
CA ARG A 45 2.14 2.64 -0.06
C ARG A 45 2.45 1.19 0.32
N ASP A 46 1.96 0.73 1.46
CA ASP A 46 2.19 -0.64 1.91
C ASP A 46 1.51 -1.65 0.97
N HIS A 47 0.27 -1.39 0.55
CA HIS A 47 -0.41 -2.21 -0.45
C HIS A 47 0.31 -2.19 -1.81
N HIS A 48 0.85 -1.03 -2.21
CA HIS A 48 1.65 -0.93 -3.43
C HIS A 48 2.89 -1.86 -3.38
N HIS A 49 3.62 -1.88 -2.27
CA HIS A 49 4.76 -2.79 -2.11
C HIS A 49 4.33 -4.26 -2.21
N GLN A 50 3.25 -4.64 -1.52
CA GLN A 50 2.71 -6.01 -1.60
C GLN A 50 2.31 -6.39 -3.03
N LEU A 51 1.71 -5.45 -3.79
CA LEU A 51 1.36 -5.66 -5.18
C LEU A 51 2.61 -5.86 -6.06
N MET A 52 3.69 -5.12 -5.81
CA MET A 52 4.95 -5.28 -6.54
C MET A 52 5.64 -6.60 -6.22
N ASP A 53 5.65 -7.02 -4.95
CA ASP A 53 6.18 -8.33 -4.55
C ASP A 53 5.40 -9.47 -5.23
N HIS A 54 4.06 -9.37 -5.25
CA HIS A 54 3.22 -10.35 -5.94
C HIS A 54 3.43 -10.33 -7.46
N HIS A 55 3.62 -9.14 -8.06
CA HIS A 55 3.93 -9.01 -9.48
C HIS A 55 5.24 -9.72 -9.84
N GLN A 56 6.27 -9.58 -9.00
CA GLN A 56 7.55 -10.26 -9.19
C GLN A 56 7.40 -11.79 -9.13
N LEU A 57 6.65 -12.31 -8.16
CA LEU A 57 6.34 -13.74 -8.07
C LEU A 57 5.58 -14.25 -9.30
N LEU A 58 4.62 -13.47 -9.80
CA LEU A 58 3.86 -13.81 -11.01
C LEU A 58 4.77 -13.88 -12.25
N LEU A 59 5.73 -12.95 -12.38
CA LEU A 59 6.71 -12.97 -13.47
C LEU A 59 7.62 -14.20 -13.39
N GLU A 60 8.10 -14.55 -12.20
CA GLU A 60 8.91 -15.75 -11.98
C GLU A 60 8.13 -17.02 -12.37
N HIS A 61 6.88 -17.12 -11.94
CA HIS A 61 6.01 -18.25 -12.31
C HIS A 61 5.69 -18.28 -13.81
N HIS A 62 5.54 -17.12 -14.45
CA HIS A 62 5.39 -17.03 -15.90
C HIS A 62 6.58 -17.66 -16.63
N TYR A 63 7.81 -17.36 -16.21
CA TYR A 63 9.01 -17.97 -16.78
C TYR A 63 9.10 -19.48 -16.52
N LEU A 64 8.65 -19.94 -15.34
CA LEU A 64 8.54 -21.38 -15.05
C LEU A 64 7.59 -22.09 -16.03
N VAL A 65 6.40 -21.54 -16.25
CA VAL A 65 5.43 -22.11 -17.20
C VAL A 65 5.99 -22.12 -18.62
N GLN A 66 6.67 -21.05 -19.05
CA GLN A 66 7.35 -21.02 -20.34
C GLN A 66 8.44 -22.09 -20.46
N ALA A 67 9.21 -22.34 -19.39
CA ALA A 67 10.22 -23.37 -19.37
C ALA A 67 9.60 -24.77 -19.50
N LEU A 68 8.54 -25.06 -18.73
CA LEU A 68 7.80 -26.32 -18.82
C LEU A 68 7.20 -26.55 -20.20
N TYR A 69 6.68 -25.50 -20.84
CA TYR A 69 6.18 -25.59 -22.21
C TYR A 69 7.30 -25.95 -23.21
N LYS A 70 8.49 -25.36 -23.06
CA LYS A 70 9.65 -25.72 -23.88
C LYS A 70 10.10 -27.15 -23.64
N ASP A 71 10.03 -27.64 -22.41
CA ASP A 71 10.37 -29.03 -22.07
C ASP A 71 9.39 -30.02 -22.68
N VAL A 72 8.09 -29.71 -22.65
CA VAL A 72 7.05 -30.46 -23.39
C VAL A 72 7.40 -30.57 -24.88
N LEU A 73 7.78 -29.47 -25.53
CA LEU A 73 8.12 -29.46 -26.95
C LEU A 73 9.39 -30.27 -27.27
N LYS A 74 10.37 -30.28 -26.35
CA LYS A 74 11.63 -31.01 -26.50
C LYS A 74 11.50 -32.49 -26.14
N SER A 75 10.45 -32.88 -25.41
CA SER A 75 10.25 -34.25 -24.95
C SER A 75 9.91 -35.17 -26.12
N HIS A 76 10.96 -35.66 -26.78
CA HIS A 76 10.93 -36.78 -27.74
C HIS A 76 11.26 -38.12 -27.07
N ARG A 77 11.44 -38.12 -25.75
CA ARG A 77 11.67 -39.34 -24.97
C ARG A 77 10.36 -40.12 -24.83
N GLY A 78 10.45 -41.42 -24.52
CA GLY A 78 9.34 -42.37 -24.65
C GLY A 78 8.01 -41.90 -24.04
N ARG A 79 6.89 -42.43 -24.54
CA ARG A 79 5.51 -41.99 -24.25
C ARG A 79 5.22 -41.61 -22.78
N SER A 80 5.82 -42.32 -21.82
CA SER A 80 5.66 -42.03 -20.38
C SER A 80 6.25 -40.68 -19.95
N GLU A 81 7.43 -40.31 -20.46
CA GLU A 81 8.09 -39.05 -20.09
C GLU A 81 7.39 -37.84 -20.72
N GLN A 82 6.87 -38.02 -21.93
CA GLN A 82 6.06 -37.01 -22.61
C GLN A 82 4.76 -36.72 -21.84
N GLU A 83 4.07 -37.77 -21.38
CA GLU A 83 2.85 -37.65 -20.57
C GLU A 83 3.11 -36.92 -19.25
N GLN A 84 4.21 -37.25 -18.56
CA GLN A 84 4.58 -36.59 -17.31
C GLN A 84 4.92 -35.10 -17.51
N ALA A 85 5.63 -34.77 -18.59
CA ALA A 85 5.93 -33.38 -18.95
C ALA A 85 4.64 -32.58 -19.22
N TRP A 86 3.69 -33.17 -19.94
CA TRP A 86 2.39 -32.55 -20.22
C TRP A 86 1.59 -32.30 -18.94
N GLN A 87 1.51 -33.29 -18.04
CA GLN A 87 0.81 -33.13 -16.76
C GLN A 87 1.41 -32.03 -15.89
N SER A 88 2.75 -31.95 -15.87
CA SER A 88 3.47 -30.91 -15.12
C SER A 88 3.17 -29.51 -15.67
N TYR A 89 3.20 -29.36 -17.00
CA TYR A 89 2.84 -28.12 -17.67
C TYR A 89 1.37 -27.71 -17.41
N GLN A 90 0.42 -28.64 -17.54
CA GLN A 90 -0.99 -28.36 -17.30
C GLN A 90 -1.26 -27.91 -15.86
N ARG A 91 -0.62 -28.54 -14.88
CA ARG A 91 -0.72 -28.13 -13.48
C ARG A 91 -0.19 -26.72 -13.28
N ALA A 92 1.02 -26.43 -13.75
CA ALA A 92 1.63 -25.12 -13.62
C ALA A 92 0.83 -24.02 -14.34
N LEU A 93 0.21 -24.35 -15.48
CA LEU A 93 -0.65 -23.43 -16.22
C LEU A 93 -1.93 -23.09 -15.44
N LYS A 94 -2.52 -24.08 -14.77
CA LYS A 94 -3.68 -23.85 -13.88
C LYS A 94 -3.30 -22.93 -12.72
N GLU A 95 -2.19 -23.22 -12.04
CA GLU A 95 -1.67 -22.38 -10.95
C GLU A 95 -1.38 -20.95 -11.45
N HIS A 96 -0.82 -20.81 -12.65
CA HIS A 96 -0.56 -19.49 -13.25
C HIS A 96 -1.83 -18.70 -13.50
N HIS A 97 -2.90 -19.37 -13.95
CA HIS A 97 -4.20 -18.72 -14.13
C HIS A 97 -4.74 -18.19 -12.80
N GLU A 98 -4.70 -18.99 -11.74
CA GLU A 98 -5.11 -18.59 -10.39
C GLU A 98 -4.28 -17.38 -9.89
N MET A 99 -2.96 -17.39 -10.10
CA MET A 99 -2.09 -16.26 -9.75
C MET A 99 -2.42 -14.98 -10.54
N VAL A 100 -2.79 -15.09 -11.82
CA VAL A 100 -3.20 -13.93 -12.63
C VAL A 100 -4.51 -13.34 -12.10
N GLU A 101 -5.47 -14.18 -11.73
CA GLU A 101 -6.74 -13.73 -11.13
C GLU A 101 -6.49 -13.03 -9.77
N ASP A 102 -5.60 -13.57 -8.94
CA ASP A 102 -5.18 -12.94 -7.69
C ASP A 102 -4.56 -11.56 -7.93
N HIS A 103 -3.65 -11.46 -8.90
CA HIS A 103 -3.01 -10.19 -9.25
C HIS A 103 -4.03 -9.15 -9.73
N GLN A 104 -5.02 -9.56 -10.53
CA GLN A 104 -6.11 -8.68 -10.97
C GLN A 104 -6.95 -8.18 -9.80
N ARG A 105 -7.26 -9.04 -8.83
CA ARG A 105 -7.96 -8.63 -7.60
C ARG A 105 -7.15 -7.63 -6.79
N MET A 106 -5.85 -7.84 -6.65
CA MET A 106 -4.96 -6.91 -5.95
C MET A 106 -4.89 -5.53 -6.64
N LEU A 107 -4.88 -5.51 -7.97
CA LEU A 107 -4.92 -4.26 -8.77
C LEU A 107 -6.23 -3.50 -8.55
N GLU A 108 -7.36 -4.20 -8.51
CA GLU A 108 -8.66 -3.57 -8.26
C GLU A 108 -8.74 -2.98 -6.85
N VAL A 109 -8.26 -3.71 -5.84
CA VAL A 109 -8.14 -3.17 -4.47
C VAL A 109 -7.25 -1.93 -4.46
N HIS A 110 -6.09 -1.97 -5.12
CA HIS A 110 -5.18 -0.83 -5.18
C HIS A 110 -5.85 0.41 -5.82
N ARG A 111 -6.59 0.20 -6.90
CA ARG A 111 -7.36 1.25 -7.58
C ARG A 111 -8.41 1.89 -6.66
N GLN A 112 -9.13 1.06 -5.91
CA GLN A 112 -10.12 1.52 -4.94
C GLN A 112 -9.48 2.30 -3.79
N MET A 113 -8.32 1.86 -3.29
CA MET A 113 -7.58 2.60 -2.26
C MET A 113 -7.17 3.99 -2.76
N ILE A 114 -6.63 4.09 -3.98
CA ILE A 114 -6.26 5.40 -4.57
C ILE A 114 -7.49 6.31 -4.71
N ALA A 115 -8.64 5.76 -5.10
CA ALA A 115 -9.88 6.52 -5.23
C ALA A 115 -10.49 6.91 -3.86
N GLY A 116 -10.33 6.07 -2.84
CA GLY A 116 -10.92 6.21 -1.50
C GLY A 116 -10.21 7.19 -0.57
N ARG A 117 -9.56 8.23 -1.11
CA ARG A 117 -8.83 9.24 -0.33
C ARG A 117 -9.74 9.91 0.72
N PRO A 118 -9.31 10.09 1.97
CA PRO A 118 -10.09 10.79 2.98
C PRO A 118 -10.50 12.20 2.53
N HIS A 119 -11.75 12.57 2.81
CA HIS A 119 -12.30 13.89 2.52
C HIS A 119 -12.37 14.73 3.80
N ARG A 120 -12.17 16.04 3.68
CA ARG A 120 -12.32 16.98 4.79
C ARG A 120 -13.81 17.15 5.08
N LEU A 121 -14.20 17.06 6.34
CA LEU A 121 -15.59 17.31 6.77
C LEU A 121 -15.82 18.82 6.93
N GLU A 122 -16.57 19.41 6.00
CA GLU A 122 -16.97 20.82 6.09
C GLU A 122 -18.09 21.01 7.16
N PRO A 123 -18.05 22.10 7.95
CA PRO A 123 -19.14 22.41 8.88
C PRO A 123 -20.43 22.81 8.12
N PHE A 124 -21.59 22.44 8.67
CA PHE A 124 -22.91 22.89 8.21
C PHE A 124 -23.30 24.22 8.87
#